data_AF-A0A838DY41-F1
#
_entry.id   AF-A0A838DY41-F1
#
_cell.length_a   1.000
_cell.length_b   1.000
_cell.length_c   1.000
_cell.angle_alpha   90.00
_cell.angle_beta   90.00
_cell.angle_gamma   90.00
#
_symmetry.space_group_name_H-M   'P 1'
#
loop_
_entity.id
_entity.type
_entity.pdbx_description
1 polymer ?
#
loop_
_entity_poly.entity_id
_entity_poly.type
_entity_poly.pdbx_seq_one_letter_code
_entity_poly.pdbx_strand_id
1 'polypeptide(L)'
;SYALRRAVRESVGTSVRLNLRDSAKFLLDQSVLREVLSIYAEFLPIPIRVGADPLPINHRSAPWLSDVAPGPGRHALYAAWVKERRQVEPLTVLPLSDITTDEGQTIPLRGVLYVPPRSIISVQEYGDVTVYVRHMLITERERDLLPDWARFVSGVIDCPALSPTASRESLRHDETYAAVRAAIARELLAHFEYLADRAPLDWAAIIQAHNDLIKGWAVRAPDLFTRVADLVSFKTSRGQLTLPEYLRENPGRIFYYNDDDGVTQALALFEARRLAVIDARWFADSAFLKTYGEIYGVPVEELTPAASYLFTPVDDPEQVWQPLIETCRAEGFPVRLLAYEPEHLPMILLYPPGAERLRRAQKSMTEGRFAGPIRSLVRTYLNRQQVDESVIKGVLHLNARNPLLRRVRDLGTSHPDFRPLVSILVTNARMFAGQGLSAQDTIACFEQINNALARLAGIDTPTQDGHTALTVSMLTDIGLHPEAAARLCAICETVEALLSANLQALAERARVSPLMLATVCEELKQRDNQDEAKRPEGGEEQEATPQPDRRTLISLVDARKAQQRHDEEVNTDEE
;
A
#
# COMPACT_ATOMS: atom_id res chain seq x y z
N SER A 1 35.94 -20.88 -49.20
CA SER A 1 37.20 -21.54 -49.64
C SER A 1 38.34 -21.04 -48.78
N TYR A 2 39.30 -21.89 -48.45
CA TYR A 2 40.54 -21.48 -47.77
C TYR A 2 41.74 -21.94 -48.60
N ALA A 3 42.88 -21.26 -48.43
CA ALA A 3 44.13 -21.60 -49.10
C ALA A 3 45.26 -21.68 -48.07
N LEU A 4 46.09 -22.71 -48.17
CA LEU A 4 47.26 -22.90 -47.31
C LEU A 4 48.53 -22.68 -48.12
N ARG A 5 49.50 -21.98 -47.53
CA ARG A 5 50.81 -21.72 -48.13
C ARG A 5 51.89 -21.86 -47.07
N ARG A 6 53.09 -22.26 -47.49
CA ARG A 6 54.26 -22.29 -46.61
C ARG A 6 54.63 -20.84 -46.23
N ALA A 7 54.92 -20.63 -44.96
CA ALA A 7 55.35 -19.34 -44.41
C ALA A 7 56.47 -19.55 -43.38
N VAL A 8 57.22 -18.48 -43.10
CA VAL A 8 58.30 -18.46 -42.09
C VAL A 8 57.91 -17.46 -41.01
N ARG A 9 58.14 -17.80 -39.74
CA ARG A 9 57.90 -16.95 -38.58
C ARG A 9 59.11 -17.03 -37.65
N GLU A 10 59.48 -15.90 -37.08
CA GLU A 10 60.65 -15.79 -36.20
C GLU A 10 60.43 -16.43 -34.81
N SER A 11 59.19 -16.39 -34.30
CA SER A 11 58.82 -16.92 -32.99
C SER A 11 57.65 -17.89 -33.07
N VAL A 12 57.56 -18.83 -32.12
CA VAL A 12 56.44 -19.77 -32.01
C VAL A 12 55.13 -19.01 -31.77
N GLY A 13 54.05 -19.40 -32.46
CA GLY A 13 52.71 -18.84 -32.28
C GLY A 13 51.93 -18.67 -33.57
N THR A 14 50.81 -17.96 -33.51
CA THR A 14 49.94 -17.67 -34.67
C THR A 14 49.53 -16.21 -34.65
N SER A 15 49.43 -15.59 -35.83
CA SER A 15 48.85 -14.26 -36.00
C SER A 15 47.59 -14.38 -36.82
N VAL A 16 46.46 -13.96 -36.25
CA VAL A 16 45.16 -13.92 -36.93
C VAL A 16 44.90 -12.48 -37.34
N ARG A 17 44.72 -12.23 -38.65
CA ARG A 17 44.31 -10.91 -39.17
C ARG A 17 42.86 -10.99 -39.59
N LEU A 18 42.00 -10.20 -38.95
CA LEU A 18 40.57 -10.17 -39.22
C LEU A 18 40.26 -8.92 -40.07
N ASN A 19 39.77 -9.13 -41.29
CA ASN A 19 39.21 -8.05 -42.09
C ASN A 19 37.74 -7.88 -41.68
N LEU A 20 37.47 -6.86 -40.87
CA LEU A 20 36.14 -6.63 -40.30
C LEU A 20 35.16 -6.13 -41.38
N ARG A 21 33.90 -6.59 -41.27
CA ARG A 21 32.76 -6.04 -42.03
C ARG A 21 32.42 -4.66 -41.48
N ASP A 22 31.72 -3.84 -42.26
CA ASP A 22 31.33 -2.48 -41.85
C ASP A 22 30.58 -2.45 -40.51
N SER A 23 29.67 -3.41 -40.30
CA SER A 23 28.89 -3.53 -39.05
C SER A 23 29.73 -3.89 -37.81
N ALA A 24 30.98 -4.35 -37.98
CA ALA A 24 31.87 -4.72 -36.89
C ALA A 24 33.02 -3.73 -36.69
N LYS A 25 33.09 -2.65 -37.48
CA LYS A 25 34.17 -1.65 -37.39
C LYS A 25 34.22 -0.92 -36.06
N PHE A 26 33.13 -0.89 -35.30
CA PHE A 26 33.11 -0.33 -33.95
C PHE A 26 34.11 -1.01 -33.00
N LEU A 27 34.48 -2.28 -33.25
CA LEU A 27 35.51 -3.00 -32.48
C LEU A 27 36.95 -2.48 -32.72
N LEU A 28 37.14 -1.58 -33.69
CA LEU A 28 38.42 -0.87 -33.86
C LEU A 28 38.62 0.20 -32.79
N ASP A 29 37.55 0.64 -32.12
CA ASP A 29 37.66 1.48 -30.93
C ASP A 29 38.26 0.66 -29.79
N GLN A 30 39.42 1.09 -29.31
CA GLN A 30 40.12 0.39 -28.23
C GLN A 30 39.33 0.36 -26.93
N SER A 31 38.49 1.36 -26.65
CA SER A 31 37.69 1.44 -25.43
C SER A 31 36.61 0.36 -25.45
N VAL A 32 35.90 0.23 -26.58
CA VAL A 32 34.89 -0.81 -26.78
C VAL A 32 35.52 -2.19 -26.76
N LEU A 33 36.67 -2.37 -27.42
CA LEU A 33 37.39 -3.63 -27.38
C LEU A 33 37.85 -4.00 -25.97
N ARG A 34 38.34 -3.03 -25.19
CA ARG A 34 38.72 -3.25 -23.79
C ARG A 34 37.52 -3.66 -22.96
N GLU A 35 36.38 -2.98 -23.09
CA GLU A 35 35.16 -3.32 -22.37
C GLU A 35 34.73 -4.76 -22.65
N VAL A 36 34.63 -5.15 -23.92
CA VAL A 36 34.29 -6.52 -24.33
C VAL A 36 35.28 -7.54 -23.77
N LEU A 37 36.59 -7.28 -23.88
CA LEU A 37 37.61 -8.19 -23.33
C LEU A 37 37.56 -8.28 -21.80
N SER A 38 37.20 -7.20 -21.10
CA SER A 38 37.04 -7.20 -19.64
C SER A 38 35.82 -7.98 -19.16
N ILE A 39 34.85 -8.25 -20.06
CA ILE A 39 33.69 -9.08 -19.76
C ILE A 39 34.03 -10.56 -19.98
N TYR A 40 34.57 -10.90 -21.16
CA TYR A 40 34.73 -12.31 -21.56
C TYR A 40 36.07 -12.95 -21.19
N ALA A 41 37.12 -12.15 -21.01
CA ALA A 41 38.50 -12.65 -20.94
C ALA A 41 39.19 -12.35 -19.61
N GLU A 42 38.45 -11.81 -18.64
CA GLU A 42 38.97 -11.34 -17.35
C GLU A 42 39.71 -12.41 -16.56
N PHE A 43 39.20 -13.64 -16.54
CA PHE A 43 39.78 -14.72 -15.73
C PHE A 43 40.70 -15.65 -16.53
N LEU A 44 40.93 -15.38 -17.82
CA LEU A 44 41.84 -16.20 -18.60
C LEU A 44 43.26 -16.16 -18.00
N PRO A 45 43.95 -17.31 -17.91
CA PRO A 45 45.25 -17.39 -17.23
C PRO A 45 46.40 -16.79 -18.06
N ILE A 46 46.16 -16.47 -19.34
CA ILE A 46 47.16 -15.94 -20.25
C ILE A 46 47.04 -14.40 -20.28
N PRO A 47 48.14 -13.64 -20.13
CA PRO A 47 48.08 -12.17 -20.22
C PRO A 47 47.57 -11.68 -21.58
N ILE A 48 46.50 -10.87 -21.57
CA ILE A 48 45.89 -10.30 -22.78
C ILE A 48 46.18 -8.81 -22.82
N ARG A 49 46.82 -8.33 -23.88
CA ARG A 49 47.16 -6.91 -24.06
C ARG A 49 46.45 -6.34 -25.28
N VAL A 50 46.00 -5.09 -25.17
CA VAL A 50 45.43 -4.33 -26.29
C VAL A 50 46.47 -3.31 -26.74
N GLY A 51 46.90 -3.39 -28.00
CA GLY A 51 47.92 -2.48 -28.53
C GLY A 51 49.25 -2.56 -27.78
N ALA A 52 49.75 -1.40 -27.31
CA ALA A 52 51.01 -1.27 -26.58
C ALA A 52 50.81 -1.14 -25.05
N ASP A 53 49.63 -1.51 -24.54
CA ASP A 53 49.32 -1.38 -23.12
C ASP A 53 50.38 -2.12 -22.26
N PRO A 54 50.93 -1.44 -21.22
CA PRO A 54 52.01 -2.01 -20.40
C PRO A 54 51.50 -3.14 -19.50
N LEU A 55 50.24 -3.05 -19.05
CA LEU A 55 49.58 -4.03 -18.21
C LEU A 55 48.55 -4.82 -19.04
N PRO A 56 48.43 -6.14 -18.81
CA PRO A 56 47.37 -6.93 -19.43
C PRO A 56 46.00 -6.52 -18.88
N ILE A 57 44.95 -6.66 -19.68
CA ILE A 57 43.58 -6.30 -19.28
C ILE A 57 43.08 -7.16 -18.11
N ASN A 58 43.50 -8.43 -18.08
CA ASN A 58 43.26 -9.41 -17.01
C ASN A 58 44.35 -9.40 -15.92
N HIS A 59 44.97 -8.23 -15.63
CA HIS A 59 45.98 -8.12 -14.57
C HIS A 59 45.41 -8.32 -13.16
N ARG A 60 44.09 -8.17 -12.98
CA ARG A 60 43.40 -8.41 -11.71
C ARG A 60 42.81 -9.82 -11.73
N SER A 61 43.43 -10.72 -10.99
CA SER A 61 42.94 -12.10 -10.87
C SER A 61 41.82 -12.20 -9.84
N ALA A 62 40.88 -13.11 -10.07
CA ALA A 62 39.88 -13.42 -9.06
C ALA A 62 40.53 -14.04 -7.81
N PRO A 63 40.03 -13.75 -6.60
CA PRO A 63 40.59 -14.27 -5.35
C PRO A 63 40.68 -15.79 -5.27
N TRP A 64 39.84 -16.53 -6.00
CA TRP A 64 39.83 -17.99 -6.04
C TRP A 64 40.80 -18.62 -7.05
N LEU A 65 41.55 -17.79 -7.81
CA LEU A 65 42.65 -18.24 -8.66
C LEU A 65 44.00 -18.23 -7.93
N SER A 66 44.01 -17.77 -6.68
CA SER A 66 45.19 -17.62 -5.84
C SER A 66 44.97 -18.29 -4.50
N ASP A 67 45.97 -19.03 -4.01
CA ASP A 67 45.91 -19.70 -2.69
C ASP A 67 46.22 -18.75 -1.52
N VAL A 68 46.01 -17.44 -1.72
CA VAL A 68 46.45 -16.41 -0.78
C VAL A 68 45.45 -16.29 0.39
N ALA A 69 45.99 -16.54 1.58
CA ALA A 69 45.42 -16.41 2.92
C ALA A 69 44.41 -17.48 3.37
N PRO A 70 44.74 -18.33 4.37
CA PRO A 70 43.75 -19.10 5.09
C PRO A 70 42.97 -18.22 6.10
N GLY A 71 41.74 -18.62 6.43
CA GLY A 71 40.97 -18.04 7.54
C GLY A 71 40.35 -16.66 7.27
N PRO A 72 40.28 -15.76 8.27
CA PRO A 72 39.59 -14.46 8.16
C PRO A 72 40.11 -13.53 7.06
N GLY A 73 41.40 -13.60 6.74
CA GLY A 73 42.01 -12.82 5.66
C GLY A 73 41.41 -13.15 4.28
N ARG A 74 40.94 -14.40 4.09
CA ARG A 74 40.24 -14.82 2.86
C ARG A 74 38.90 -14.10 2.70
N HIS A 75 38.11 -13.97 3.76
CA HIS A 75 36.81 -13.31 3.71
C HIS A 75 36.95 -11.82 3.39
N ALA A 76 37.90 -11.13 4.02
CA ALA A 76 38.18 -9.71 3.75
C ALA A 76 38.64 -9.49 2.30
N LEU A 77 39.49 -10.36 1.76
CA LEU A 77 39.93 -10.30 0.36
C LEU A 77 38.74 -10.44 -0.60
N TYR A 78 37.85 -11.39 -0.34
CA TYR A 78 36.67 -11.64 -1.18
C TYR A 78 35.67 -10.48 -1.09
N ALA A 79 35.43 -9.93 0.11
CA ALA A 79 34.58 -8.77 0.30
C ALA A 79 35.11 -7.53 -0.44
N ALA A 80 36.42 -7.26 -0.34
CA ALA A 80 37.06 -6.17 -1.07
C ALA A 80 36.94 -6.35 -2.59
N TRP A 81 37.13 -7.58 -3.08
CA TRP A 81 36.95 -7.90 -4.50
C TRP A 81 35.51 -7.71 -4.97
N VAL A 82 34.51 -8.15 -4.19
CA VAL A 82 33.08 -7.92 -4.50
C VAL A 82 32.78 -6.42 -4.53
N LYS A 83 33.25 -5.66 -3.54
CA LYS A 83 33.10 -4.21 -3.49
C LYS A 83 33.65 -3.51 -4.73
N GLU A 84 34.87 -3.87 -5.12
CA GLU A 84 35.53 -3.27 -6.28
C GLU A 84 34.88 -3.70 -7.61
N ARG A 85 34.65 -5.00 -7.80
CA ARG A 85 34.18 -5.55 -9.08
C ARG A 85 32.69 -5.34 -9.31
N ARG A 86 31.87 -5.48 -8.26
CA ARG A 86 30.42 -5.41 -8.34
C ARG A 86 29.86 -4.07 -7.87
N GLN A 87 30.71 -3.18 -7.35
CA GLN A 87 30.30 -1.87 -6.83
C GLN A 87 29.24 -1.98 -5.72
N VAL A 88 29.31 -3.07 -4.94
CA VAL A 88 28.35 -3.42 -3.89
C VAL A 88 29.11 -3.75 -2.62
N GLU A 89 28.78 -3.11 -1.50
CA GLU A 89 29.29 -3.47 -0.18
C GLU A 89 28.49 -4.68 0.36
N PRO A 90 29.06 -5.90 0.40
CA PRO A 90 28.30 -7.06 0.82
C PRO A 90 28.11 -7.09 2.34
N LEU A 91 26.94 -7.51 2.82
CA LEU A 91 26.70 -7.79 4.24
C LEU A 91 27.48 -9.02 4.70
N THR A 92 27.66 -9.98 3.80
CA THR A 92 28.50 -11.16 4.04
C THR A 92 28.98 -11.72 2.72
N VAL A 93 30.10 -12.43 2.76
CA VAL A 93 30.65 -13.20 1.65
C VAL A 93 30.86 -14.64 2.07
N LEU A 94 30.63 -15.55 1.13
CA LEU A 94 30.86 -16.98 1.23
C LEU A 94 31.80 -17.39 0.09
N PRO A 95 33.11 -17.52 0.36
CA PRO A 95 34.06 -18.12 -0.56
C PRO A 95 33.69 -19.58 -0.83
N LEU A 96 33.55 -19.96 -2.09
CA LEU A 96 33.26 -21.34 -2.48
C LEU A 96 34.53 -22.18 -2.58
N SER A 97 34.38 -23.48 -2.35
CA SER A 97 35.42 -24.49 -2.52
C SER A 97 34.88 -25.73 -3.20
N ASP A 98 35.79 -26.55 -3.72
CA ASP A 98 35.48 -27.82 -4.37
C ASP A 98 34.55 -28.68 -3.49
N ILE A 99 33.51 -29.23 -4.11
CA ILE A 99 32.46 -29.97 -3.42
C ILE A 99 32.68 -31.46 -3.62
N THR A 100 32.38 -32.27 -2.63
CA THR A 100 32.36 -33.74 -2.77
C THR A 100 30.92 -34.21 -2.76
N THR A 101 30.50 -34.94 -3.80
CA THR A 101 29.16 -35.54 -3.88
C THR A 101 29.05 -36.73 -2.93
N ASP A 102 27.82 -37.15 -2.64
CA ASP A 102 27.54 -38.30 -1.77
C ASP A 102 28.11 -39.61 -2.37
N GLU A 103 28.31 -39.63 -3.68
CA GLU A 103 28.94 -40.72 -4.45
C GLU A 103 30.48 -40.66 -4.46
N GLY A 104 31.08 -39.66 -3.80
CA GLY A 104 32.52 -39.48 -3.68
C GLY A 104 33.19 -38.74 -4.84
N GLN A 105 32.42 -38.17 -5.77
CA GLN A 105 32.97 -37.37 -6.87
C GLN A 105 33.28 -35.94 -6.38
N THR A 106 34.51 -35.47 -6.61
CA THR A 106 34.86 -34.07 -6.36
C THR A 106 34.50 -33.22 -7.59
N ILE A 107 33.61 -32.25 -7.42
CA ILE A 107 33.27 -31.26 -8.43
C ILE A 107 34.04 -29.96 -8.10
N PRO A 108 34.91 -29.49 -9.00
CA PRO A 108 35.62 -28.22 -8.80
C PRO A 108 34.62 -27.06 -8.80
N LEU A 109 34.52 -26.35 -7.68
CA LEU A 109 33.60 -25.24 -7.50
C LEU A 109 34.34 -24.09 -6.82
N ARG A 110 34.55 -23.01 -7.55
CA ARG A 110 35.27 -21.84 -7.07
C ARG A 110 34.44 -20.60 -7.29
N GLY A 111 34.71 -19.55 -6.54
CA GLY A 111 33.94 -18.32 -6.64
C GLY A 111 33.57 -17.74 -5.29
N VAL A 112 32.63 -16.81 -5.33
CA VAL A 112 32.09 -16.13 -4.16
C VAL A 112 30.58 -15.98 -4.30
N LEU A 113 29.87 -16.35 -3.24
CA LEU A 113 28.50 -15.91 -3.02
C LEU A 113 28.52 -14.76 -2.02
N TYR A 114 27.58 -13.83 -2.12
CA TYR A 114 27.49 -12.69 -1.22
C TYR A 114 26.06 -12.20 -1.08
N VAL A 115 25.77 -11.55 0.06
CA VAL A 115 24.49 -10.89 0.31
C VAL A 115 24.65 -9.38 0.12
N PRO A 116 23.92 -8.74 -0.80
CA PRO A 116 23.97 -7.29 -1.00
C PRO A 116 23.31 -6.54 0.19
N PRO A 117 23.60 -5.23 0.37
CA PRO A 117 23.25 -4.48 1.58
C PRO A 117 21.77 -4.16 1.74
N ARG A 118 20.99 -4.20 0.65
CA ARG A 118 19.54 -3.99 0.68
C ARG A 118 18.86 -4.88 -0.35
N SER A 119 17.67 -5.37 -0.01
CA SER A 119 16.72 -5.86 -1.00
C SER A 119 16.17 -4.66 -1.79
N ILE A 120 16.30 -4.66 -3.11
CA ILE A 120 15.45 -3.81 -3.96
C ILE A 120 14.15 -4.60 -4.15
N ILE A 121 13.03 -3.90 -4.02
CA ILE A 121 11.66 -4.43 -4.02
C ILE A 121 11.31 -5.16 -5.34
N SER A 122 12.18 -5.05 -6.35
CA SER A 122 12.07 -5.80 -7.60
C SER A 122 12.71 -7.19 -7.43
N VAL A 123 11.88 -8.23 -7.48
CA VAL A 123 12.26 -9.66 -7.60
C VAL A 123 13.16 -9.89 -8.83
N GLN A 124 13.30 -8.88 -9.71
CA GLN A 124 14.09 -8.94 -10.93
C GLN A 124 15.54 -8.50 -10.75
N GLU A 125 15.96 -7.94 -9.61
CA GLU A 125 17.30 -7.33 -9.47
C GLU A 125 18.32 -8.16 -8.67
N TYR A 126 17.89 -9.18 -7.93
CA TYR A 126 18.79 -10.03 -7.12
C TYR A 126 18.56 -11.52 -7.36
N GLY A 127 19.52 -12.34 -6.94
CA GLY A 127 19.57 -13.77 -7.29
C GLY A 127 20.45 -14.06 -8.50
N ASP A 128 21.06 -13.05 -9.12
CA ASP A 128 21.93 -13.24 -10.28
C ASP A 128 23.28 -13.81 -9.86
N VAL A 129 23.62 -14.93 -10.50
CA VAL A 129 24.95 -15.54 -10.44
C VAL A 129 25.60 -15.41 -11.80
N THR A 130 26.77 -14.79 -11.84
CA THR A 130 27.62 -14.79 -13.03
C THR A 130 28.41 -16.09 -13.05
N VAL A 131 28.27 -16.86 -14.12
CA VAL A 131 28.88 -18.19 -14.24
C VAL A 131 29.96 -18.19 -15.30
N TYR A 132 31.13 -18.65 -14.87
CA TYR A 132 32.28 -18.97 -15.68
C TYR A 132 32.45 -20.49 -15.76
N VAL A 133 32.85 -20.97 -16.93
CA VAL A 133 33.26 -22.36 -17.13
C VAL A 133 34.67 -22.35 -17.69
N ARG A 134 35.63 -22.86 -16.92
CA ARG A 134 37.06 -22.84 -17.26
C ARG A 134 37.53 -21.40 -17.50
N HIS A 135 37.17 -20.50 -16.59
CA HIS A 135 37.52 -19.07 -16.63
C HIS A 135 36.93 -18.26 -17.80
N MET A 136 36.02 -18.84 -18.61
CA MET A 136 35.30 -18.12 -19.65
C MET A 136 33.88 -17.81 -19.20
N LEU A 137 33.44 -16.56 -19.37
CA LEU A 137 32.08 -16.15 -19.08
C LEU A 137 31.09 -16.93 -19.97
N ILE A 138 30.06 -17.50 -19.35
CA ILE A 138 28.94 -18.14 -20.05
C ILE A 138 27.69 -17.26 -19.96
N THR A 139 27.37 -16.81 -18.76
CA THR A 139 26.17 -16.00 -18.51
C THR A 139 26.36 -15.15 -17.26
N GLU A 140 25.78 -13.96 -17.26
CA GLU A 140 25.80 -13.06 -16.11
C GLU A 140 24.60 -13.27 -15.16
N ARG A 141 23.57 -13.99 -15.61
CA ARG A 141 22.26 -14.09 -14.95
C ARG A 141 21.76 -15.53 -14.85
N GLU A 142 22.52 -16.39 -14.19
CA GLU A 142 22.11 -17.78 -13.93
C GLU A 142 21.42 -17.91 -12.58
N ARG A 143 20.17 -17.43 -12.48
CA ARG A 143 19.47 -17.38 -11.19
C ARG A 143 19.09 -18.75 -10.64
N ASP A 144 18.85 -19.70 -11.53
CA ASP A 144 18.33 -21.02 -11.17
C ASP A 144 19.41 -21.97 -10.63
N LEU A 145 20.67 -21.54 -10.67
CA LEU A 145 21.78 -22.21 -10.01
C LEU A 145 21.73 -22.02 -8.48
N LEU A 146 21.03 -20.99 -8.00
CA LEU A 146 20.71 -20.83 -6.59
C LEU A 146 19.45 -21.65 -6.22
N PRO A 147 19.31 -22.10 -4.97
CA PRO A 147 18.04 -22.62 -4.50
C PRO A 147 16.99 -21.51 -4.50
N ASP A 148 15.72 -21.88 -4.69
CA ASP A 148 14.63 -20.90 -4.90
C ASP A 148 14.48 -19.93 -3.74
N TRP A 149 14.85 -20.32 -2.52
CA TRP A 149 14.77 -19.46 -1.35
C TRP A 149 15.92 -18.46 -1.22
N ALA A 150 17.02 -18.64 -1.95
CA ALA A 150 18.23 -17.81 -1.84
C ALA A 150 18.26 -16.65 -2.85
N ARG A 151 17.11 -16.15 -3.32
CA ARG A 151 17.07 -15.06 -4.32
C ARG A 151 17.59 -13.71 -3.78
N PHE A 152 17.87 -13.60 -2.49
CA PHE A 152 18.57 -12.47 -1.88
C PHE A 152 20.11 -12.60 -1.90
N VAL A 153 20.64 -13.70 -2.46
CA VAL A 153 22.08 -13.96 -2.63
C VAL A 153 22.48 -13.67 -4.07
N SER A 154 23.68 -13.14 -4.27
CA SER A 154 24.29 -12.98 -5.59
C SER A 154 25.67 -13.62 -5.59
N GLY A 155 26.25 -13.82 -6.77
CA GLY A 155 27.55 -14.47 -6.82
C GLY A 155 28.27 -14.41 -8.14
N VAL A 156 29.51 -14.88 -8.08
CA VAL A 156 30.35 -15.20 -9.23
C VAL A 156 30.90 -16.60 -9.00
N ILE A 157 30.62 -17.51 -9.92
CA ILE A 157 31.01 -18.92 -9.82
C ILE A 157 31.85 -19.28 -11.03
N ASP A 158 32.93 -20.02 -10.80
CA ASP A 158 33.72 -20.68 -11.83
C ASP A 158 33.70 -22.19 -11.56
N CYS A 159 33.04 -22.94 -12.43
CA CYS A 159 32.89 -24.37 -12.31
C CYS A 159 33.15 -25.04 -13.65
N PRO A 160 34.33 -25.66 -13.86
CA PRO A 160 34.69 -26.27 -15.13
C PRO A 160 33.94 -27.58 -15.42
N ALA A 161 33.15 -28.09 -14.45
CA ALA A 161 32.29 -29.26 -14.59
C ALA A 161 30.91 -28.93 -15.18
N LEU A 162 30.44 -27.68 -15.10
CA LEU A 162 29.16 -27.28 -15.69
C LEU A 162 29.22 -27.34 -17.23
N SER A 163 28.10 -27.77 -17.82
CA SER A 163 27.96 -27.91 -19.27
C SER A 163 27.32 -26.67 -19.90
N PRO A 164 28.03 -25.84 -20.68
CA PRO A 164 27.39 -24.77 -21.45
C PRO A 164 26.61 -25.33 -22.65
N THR A 165 25.62 -24.58 -23.14
CA THR A 165 24.95 -24.85 -24.41
C THR A 165 25.88 -24.64 -25.61
N ALA A 166 25.44 -25.07 -26.79
CA ALA A 166 26.23 -24.91 -28.02
C ALA A 166 26.49 -23.44 -28.37
N SER A 167 25.55 -22.52 -28.06
CA SER A 167 25.76 -21.07 -28.22
C SER A 167 26.65 -20.48 -27.13
N ARG A 168 26.84 -21.18 -26.00
CA ARG A 168 27.52 -20.72 -24.78
C ARG A 168 26.88 -19.49 -24.15
N GLU A 169 25.58 -19.32 -24.32
CA GLU A 169 24.81 -18.22 -23.73
C GLU A 169 24.06 -18.66 -22.46
N SER A 170 24.04 -19.97 -22.18
CA SER A 170 23.35 -20.57 -21.04
C SER A 170 23.95 -21.92 -20.67
N LEU A 171 23.52 -22.47 -19.55
CA LEU A 171 23.92 -23.79 -19.08
C LEU A 171 22.87 -24.85 -19.44
N ARG A 172 23.32 -26.10 -19.56
CA ARG A 172 22.44 -27.26 -19.61
C ARG A 172 22.08 -27.69 -18.19
N HIS A 173 20.79 -27.91 -17.95
CA HIS A 173 20.28 -28.43 -16.68
C HIS A 173 20.41 -29.96 -16.65
N ASP A 174 21.66 -30.43 -16.54
CA ASP A 174 22.01 -31.85 -16.40
C ASP A 174 22.20 -32.26 -14.92
N GLU A 175 22.57 -33.52 -14.68
CA GLU A 175 22.80 -34.04 -13.32
C GLU A 175 23.91 -33.26 -12.57
N THR A 176 24.94 -32.80 -13.29
CA THR A 176 26.00 -31.98 -12.69
C THR A 176 25.49 -30.61 -12.27
N TYR A 177 24.63 -29.98 -13.08
CA TYR A 177 23.95 -28.74 -12.70
C TYR A 177 23.14 -28.92 -11.41
N ALA A 178 22.36 -30.00 -11.32
CA ALA A 178 21.56 -30.32 -10.13
C ALA A 178 22.45 -30.54 -8.88
N ALA A 179 23.57 -31.26 -9.03
CA ALA A 179 24.54 -31.50 -7.96
C ALA A 179 25.19 -30.20 -7.46
N VAL A 180 25.60 -29.30 -8.37
CA VAL A 180 26.18 -28.00 -8.01
C VAL A 180 25.14 -27.13 -7.28
N ARG A 181 23.91 -27.05 -7.78
CA ARG A 181 22.80 -26.32 -7.13
C ARG A 181 22.52 -26.84 -5.73
N ALA A 182 22.48 -28.15 -5.55
CA ALA A 182 22.28 -28.78 -4.24
C ALA A 182 23.44 -28.47 -3.26
N ALA A 183 24.68 -28.50 -3.74
CA ALA A 183 25.84 -28.18 -2.92
C ALA A 183 25.85 -26.69 -2.51
N ILE A 184 25.54 -25.77 -3.42
CA ILE A 184 25.38 -24.35 -3.10
C ILE A 184 24.33 -24.14 -2.00
N ALA A 185 23.19 -24.86 -2.08
CA ALA A 185 22.17 -24.77 -1.05
C ALA A 185 22.66 -25.21 0.34
N ARG A 186 23.44 -26.31 0.40
CA ARG A 186 24.04 -26.80 1.65
C ARG A 186 25.06 -25.81 2.22
N GLU A 187 25.96 -25.28 1.38
CA GLU A 187 26.98 -24.31 1.80
C GLU A 187 26.35 -23.00 2.31
N LEU A 188 25.28 -22.52 1.65
CA LEU A 188 24.56 -21.33 2.11
C LEU A 188 23.90 -21.55 3.48
N LEU A 189 23.23 -22.69 3.69
CA LEU A 189 22.62 -23.00 4.98
C LEU A 189 23.67 -23.12 6.09
N ALA A 190 24.78 -23.81 5.82
CA ALA A 190 25.89 -23.93 6.76
C ALA A 190 26.52 -22.56 7.09
N HIS A 191 26.65 -21.68 6.09
CA HIS A 191 27.12 -20.31 6.30
C HIS A 191 26.17 -19.49 7.17
N PHE A 192 24.86 -19.61 6.95
CA PHE A 192 23.87 -18.90 7.76
C PHE A 192 23.79 -19.41 9.19
N GLU A 193 23.96 -20.72 9.41
CA GLU A 193 24.13 -21.29 10.76
C GLU A 193 25.39 -20.74 11.44
N TYR A 194 26.51 -20.71 10.72
CA TYR A 194 27.73 -20.12 11.23
C TYR A 194 27.53 -18.65 11.63
N LEU A 195 26.84 -17.85 10.81
CA LEU A 195 26.52 -16.46 11.15
C LEU A 195 25.59 -16.36 12.37
N ALA A 196 24.56 -17.20 12.45
CA ALA A 196 23.67 -17.23 13.60
C ALA A 196 24.42 -17.51 14.91
N ASP A 197 25.40 -18.43 14.89
CA ASP A 197 26.16 -18.84 16.06
C ASP A 197 27.31 -17.89 16.41
N ARG A 198 28.03 -17.37 15.39
CA ARG A 198 29.30 -16.65 15.58
C ARG A 198 29.22 -15.16 15.33
N ALA A 199 28.24 -14.70 14.57
CA ALA A 199 28.05 -13.30 14.20
C ALA A 199 26.55 -12.91 14.18
N PRO A 200 25.82 -13.08 15.30
CA PRO A 200 24.37 -12.93 15.33
C PRO A 200 23.89 -11.52 14.94
N LEU A 201 24.71 -10.49 15.14
CA LEU A 201 24.41 -9.12 14.71
C LEU A 201 24.45 -8.99 13.18
N ASP A 202 25.42 -9.61 12.52
CA ASP A 202 25.53 -9.62 11.06
C ASP A 202 24.38 -10.43 10.46
N TRP A 203 24.03 -11.55 11.10
CA TRP A 203 22.87 -12.35 10.70
C TRP A 203 21.55 -11.58 10.82
N ALA A 204 21.34 -10.90 11.95
CA ALA A 204 20.18 -10.03 12.13
C ALA A 204 20.14 -8.91 11.09
N ALA A 205 21.29 -8.30 10.76
CA ALA A 205 21.36 -7.26 9.73
C ALA A 205 20.96 -7.78 8.34
N ILE A 206 21.40 -8.99 7.97
CA ILE A 206 20.98 -9.66 6.73
C ILE A 206 19.47 -9.87 6.71
N ILE A 207 18.92 -10.40 7.80
CA ILE A 207 17.48 -10.68 7.89
C ILE A 207 16.68 -9.39 7.79
N GLN A 208 17.07 -8.32 8.49
CA GLN A 208 16.35 -7.05 8.41
C GLN A 208 16.47 -6.42 7.01
N ALA A 209 17.63 -6.49 6.37
CA ALA A 209 17.84 -5.95 5.01
C ALA A 209 17.02 -6.67 3.94
N HIS A 210 16.67 -7.94 4.16
CA HIS A 210 15.96 -8.82 3.22
C HIS A 210 14.66 -9.40 3.79
N ASN A 211 14.08 -8.72 4.78
CA ASN A 211 12.99 -9.24 5.63
C ASN A 211 11.81 -9.79 4.83
N ASP A 212 11.33 -9.03 3.85
CA ASP A 212 10.15 -9.40 3.06
C ASP A 212 10.40 -10.56 2.09
N LEU A 213 11.59 -10.61 1.49
CA LEU A 213 12.01 -11.74 0.64
C LEU A 213 12.17 -13.01 1.47
N ILE A 214 12.83 -12.92 2.62
CA ILE A 214 13.05 -14.04 3.53
C ILE A 214 11.71 -14.57 4.04
N LYS A 215 10.79 -13.70 4.49
CA LYS A 215 9.43 -14.12 4.88
C LYS A 215 8.74 -14.88 3.74
N GLY A 216 8.76 -14.34 2.52
CA GLY A 216 8.12 -14.98 1.36
C GLY A 216 8.66 -16.36 1.03
N TRP A 217 9.98 -16.52 1.03
CA TRP A 217 10.62 -17.78 0.68
C TRP A 217 10.63 -18.81 1.81
N ALA A 218 10.75 -18.37 3.07
CA ALA A 218 10.78 -19.22 4.23
C ALA A 218 9.52 -20.10 4.35
N VAL A 219 8.34 -19.59 3.98
CA VAL A 219 7.08 -20.35 3.98
C VAL A 219 7.19 -21.65 3.15
N ARG A 220 8.03 -21.66 2.12
CA ARG A 220 8.23 -22.81 1.21
C ARG A 220 9.52 -23.58 1.49
N ALA A 221 10.29 -23.19 2.51
CA ALA A 221 11.60 -23.76 2.83
C ALA A 221 11.72 -23.98 4.36
N PRO A 222 11.28 -25.15 4.88
CA PRO A 222 11.25 -25.43 6.33
C PRO A 222 12.59 -25.24 7.05
N ASP A 223 13.70 -25.62 6.40
CA ASP A 223 15.04 -25.46 6.95
C ASP A 223 15.41 -23.98 7.13
N LEU A 224 15.06 -23.13 6.16
CA LEU A 224 15.23 -21.68 6.28
C LEU A 224 14.28 -21.10 7.33
N PHE A 225 13.01 -21.54 7.32
CA PHE A 225 11.97 -21.03 8.22
C PHE A 225 12.40 -21.10 9.69
N THR A 226 12.86 -22.28 10.14
CA THR A 226 13.29 -22.48 11.53
C THR A 226 14.47 -21.60 11.95
N ARG A 227 15.33 -21.17 11.01
CA ARG A 227 16.50 -20.32 11.26
C ARG A 227 16.17 -18.81 11.28
N VAL A 228 15.04 -18.40 10.71
CA VAL A 228 14.67 -16.98 10.55
C VAL A 228 13.39 -16.60 11.30
N ALA A 229 12.60 -17.59 11.75
CA ALA A 229 11.28 -17.43 12.37
C ALA A 229 11.22 -16.35 13.44
N ASP A 230 12.21 -16.33 14.32
CA ASP A 230 12.27 -15.43 15.48
C ASP A 230 13.01 -14.10 15.19
N LEU A 231 13.54 -13.95 13.99
CA LEU A 231 14.41 -12.83 13.60
C LEU A 231 13.73 -11.91 12.57
N VAL A 232 12.80 -12.43 11.76
CA VAL A 232 12.00 -11.59 10.88
C VAL A 232 11.11 -10.65 11.69
N SER A 233 10.87 -9.47 11.13
CA SER A 233 10.09 -8.43 11.78
C SER A 233 8.81 -8.13 11.00
N PHE A 234 7.79 -7.73 11.75
CA PHE A 234 6.46 -7.40 11.26
C PHE A 234 6.13 -5.96 11.65
N LYS A 235 5.43 -5.28 10.75
CA LYS A 235 4.80 -4.01 11.10
C LYS A 235 3.62 -4.33 12.01
N THR A 236 3.51 -3.60 13.12
CA THR A 236 2.43 -3.77 14.10
C THR A 236 1.80 -2.44 14.48
N SER A 237 0.70 -2.48 15.23
CA SER A 237 0.11 -1.30 15.86
C SER A 237 1.04 -0.57 16.84
N ARG A 238 2.18 -1.19 17.22
CA ARG A 238 3.18 -0.66 18.15
C ARG A 238 4.56 -0.47 17.52
N GLY A 239 4.61 -0.38 16.19
CA GLY A 239 5.86 -0.26 15.44
C GLY A 239 6.34 -1.60 14.91
N GLN A 240 7.62 -1.68 14.56
CA GLN A 240 8.21 -2.88 13.99
C GLN A 240 8.66 -3.82 15.12
N LEU A 241 8.15 -5.06 15.12
CA LEU A 241 8.47 -6.07 16.15
C LEU A 241 8.77 -7.43 15.51
N THR A 242 9.72 -8.16 16.06
CA THR A 242 9.89 -9.60 15.82
C THR A 242 8.78 -10.41 16.51
N LEU A 243 8.58 -11.67 16.13
CA LEU A 243 7.57 -12.52 16.79
C LEU A 243 7.86 -12.76 18.28
N PRO A 244 9.11 -13.00 18.73
CA PRO A 244 9.42 -13.06 20.16
C PRO A 244 9.12 -11.75 20.90
N GLU A 245 9.38 -10.60 20.29
CA GLU A 245 9.02 -9.29 20.86
C GLU A 245 7.51 -9.13 20.99
N TYR A 246 6.79 -9.46 19.92
CA TYR A 246 5.34 -9.43 19.88
C TYR A 246 4.71 -10.36 20.93
N LEU A 247 5.19 -11.60 21.06
CA LEU A 247 4.66 -12.59 21.99
C LEU A 247 4.97 -12.28 23.46
N ARG A 248 5.96 -11.43 23.75
CA ARG A 248 6.15 -10.88 25.09
C ARG A 248 5.03 -9.92 25.48
N GLU A 249 4.52 -9.13 24.53
CA GLU A 249 3.40 -8.21 24.75
C GLU A 249 2.03 -8.91 24.66
N ASN A 250 1.94 -9.93 23.81
CA ASN A 250 0.73 -10.72 23.59
C ASN A 250 0.99 -12.22 23.87
N PRO A 251 1.08 -12.64 25.15
CA PRO A 251 1.39 -14.01 25.49
C PRO A 251 0.38 -15.01 24.90
N GLY A 252 0.87 -15.96 24.11
CA GLY A 252 0.11 -17.12 23.66
C GLY A 252 -0.89 -16.89 22.52
N ARG A 253 -0.85 -15.75 21.82
CA ARG A 253 -1.66 -15.55 20.60
C ARG A 253 -1.09 -14.48 19.67
N ILE A 254 -1.22 -14.72 18.37
CA ILE A 254 -0.90 -13.80 17.29
C ILE A 254 -2.20 -13.26 16.69
N PHE A 255 -2.36 -11.94 16.68
CA PHE A 255 -3.46 -11.24 16.03
C PHE A 255 -2.93 -10.48 14.81
N TYR A 256 -3.58 -10.64 13.66
CA TYR A 256 -3.19 -9.95 12.43
C TYR A 256 -4.39 -9.47 11.63
N TYR A 257 -4.20 -8.49 10.74
CA TYR A 257 -5.16 -8.15 9.68
C TYR A 257 -4.46 -8.19 8.32
N ASN A 258 -5.20 -8.48 7.25
CA ASN A 258 -4.65 -8.57 5.88
C ASN A 258 -5.37 -7.66 4.87
N ASP A 259 -6.36 -6.88 5.32
CA ASP A 259 -7.08 -5.89 4.53
C ASP A 259 -7.22 -4.57 5.31
N ASP A 260 -7.66 -3.51 4.64
CA ASP A 260 -7.87 -2.20 5.28
C ASP A 260 -9.29 -2.02 5.84
N ASP A 261 -10.15 -3.02 5.66
CA ASP A 261 -11.58 -2.85 5.83
C ASP A 261 -11.91 -2.83 7.34
N GLY A 262 -12.09 -1.63 7.90
CA GLY A 262 -12.58 -1.41 9.29
C GLY A 262 -11.54 -1.74 10.36
N VAL A 263 -10.29 -1.90 9.94
CA VAL A 263 -9.15 -2.16 10.81
C VAL A 263 -9.00 -1.10 11.89
N THR A 264 -9.24 0.18 11.59
CA THR A 264 -9.08 1.27 12.58
C THR A 264 -9.90 1.05 13.84
N GLN A 265 -11.15 0.61 13.72
CA GLN A 265 -12.00 0.31 14.88
C GLN A 265 -11.47 -0.90 15.65
N ALA A 266 -11.09 -1.96 14.94
CA ALA A 266 -10.54 -3.15 15.56
C ALA A 266 -9.25 -2.81 16.32
N LEU A 267 -8.32 -2.07 15.71
CA LEU A 267 -7.09 -1.61 16.36
C LEU A 267 -7.37 -0.79 17.63
N ALA A 268 -8.37 0.10 17.62
CA ALA A 268 -8.74 0.86 18.81
C ALA A 268 -9.25 -0.03 19.96
N LEU A 269 -10.07 -1.05 19.65
CA LEU A 269 -10.56 -2.02 20.63
C LEU A 269 -9.43 -2.91 21.19
N PHE A 270 -8.47 -3.26 20.35
CA PHE A 270 -7.30 -4.05 20.73
C PHE A 270 -6.32 -3.23 21.60
N GLU A 271 -6.05 -1.98 21.22
CA GLU A 271 -5.16 -1.10 21.98
C GLU A 271 -5.71 -0.82 23.39
N ALA A 272 -7.03 -0.68 23.54
CA ALA A 272 -7.65 -0.52 24.86
C ALA A 272 -7.48 -1.75 25.78
N ARG A 273 -7.27 -2.94 25.20
CA ARG A 273 -6.87 -4.16 25.92
C ARG A 273 -5.37 -4.37 26.00
N ARG A 274 -4.58 -3.40 25.51
CA ARG A 274 -3.11 -3.46 25.38
C ARG A 274 -2.61 -4.62 24.52
N LEU A 275 -3.42 -5.04 23.54
CA LEU A 275 -3.07 -6.10 22.61
C LEU A 275 -2.50 -5.49 21.32
N ALA A 276 -1.27 -5.88 20.98
CA ALA A 276 -0.67 -5.51 19.71
C ALA A 276 -1.30 -6.29 18.53
N VAL A 277 -1.32 -5.71 17.33
CA VAL A 277 -1.84 -6.37 16.13
C VAL A 277 -0.84 -6.22 14.98
N ILE A 278 -0.60 -7.31 14.26
CA ILE A 278 0.29 -7.33 13.09
C ILE A 278 -0.45 -6.89 11.82
N ASP A 279 0.18 -5.99 11.07
CA ASP A 279 -0.19 -5.59 9.72
C ASP A 279 0.35 -6.62 8.72
N ALA A 280 -0.48 -7.60 8.34
CA ALA A 280 -0.11 -8.69 7.44
C ALA A 280 -0.66 -8.48 6.01
N ARG A 281 -0.75 -7.21 5.57
CA ARG A 281 -1.15 -6.87 4.19
C ARG A 281 -0.10 -7.24 3.16
N TRP A 282 1.16 -7.38 3.56
CA TRP A 282 2.19 -7.93 2.69
C TRP A 282 1.89 -9.40 2.38
N PHE A 283 2.03 -9.79 1.11
CA PHE A 283 1.50 -11.07 0.60
C PHE A 283 2.03 -12.30 1.34
N ALA A 284 3.23 -12.23 1.90
CA ALA A 284 3.87 -13.33 2.60
C ALA A 284 3.49 -13.41 4.09
N ASP A 285 3.03 -12.31 4.70
CA ASP A 285 2.96 -12.20 6.16
C ASP A 285 1.89 -13.13 6.74
N SER A 286 0.68 -13.15 6.19
CA SER A 286 -0.37 -14.06 6.68
C SER A 286 0.04 -15.53 6.58
N ALA A 287 0.69 -15.93 5.49
CA ALA A 287 1.16 -17.30 5.30
C ALA A 287 2.31 -17.64 6.27
N PHE A 288 3.23 -16.70 6.49
CA PHE A 288 4.31 -16.84 7.45
C PHE A 288 3.79 -17.00 8.88
N LEU A 289 2.86 -16.14 9.31
CA LEU A 289 2.27 -16.20 10.64
C LEU A 289 1.57 -17.55 10.87
N LYS A 290 0.76 -18.01 9.91
CA LYS A 290 0.09 -19.33 9.99
C LYS A 290 1.09 -20.47 10.13
N THR A 291 2.14 -20.47 9.29
CA THR A 291 3.21 -21.47 9.35
C THR A 291 3.94 -21.43 10.70
N TYR A 292 4.19 -20.24 11.25
CA TYR A 292 4.78 -20.07 12.59
C TYR A 292 3.88 -20.68 13.67
N GLY A 293 2.58 -20.38 13.61
CA GLY A 293 1.60 -20.93 14.55
C GLY A 293 1.50 -22.45 14.51
N GLU A 294 1.55 -23.05 13.32
CA GLU A 294 1.56 -24.49 13.12
C GLU A 294 2.81 -25.15 13.70
N ILE A 295 3.99 -24.57 13.48
CA ILE A 295 5.28 -25.13 13.92
C ILE A 295 5.47 -24.97 15.43
N TYR A 296 5.18 -23.79 15.99
CA TYR A 296 5.46 -23.44 17.38
C TYR A 296 4.24 -23.57 18.31
N GLY A 297 3.09 -24.00 17.79
CA GLY A 297 1.88 -24.20 18.58
C GLY A 297 1.26 -22.91 19.10
N VAL A 298 1.47 -21.79 18.39
CA VAL A 298 0.94 -20.47 18.75
C VAL A 298 -0.35 -20.21 17.97
N PRO A 299 -1.51 -20.00 18.62
CA PRO A 299 -2.74 -19.64 17.93
C PRO A 299 -2.58 -18.34 17.12
N VAL A 300 -3.00 -18.38 15.85
CA VAL A 300 -2.93 -17.24 14.92
C VAL A 300 -4.33 -16.89 14.48
N GLU A 301 -4.74 -15.66 14.75
CA GLU A 301 -6.10 -15.19 14.58
C GLU A 301 -6.13 -13.95 13.68
N GLU A 302 -6.89 -14.05 12.59
CA GLU A 302 -7.21 -12.90 11.76
C GLU A 302 -8.26 -12.05 12.48
N LEU A 303 -8.02 -10.74 12.55
CA LEU A 303 -8.96 -9.80 13.13
C LEU A 303 -10.27 -9.88 12.38
N THR A 304 -11.32 -10.21 13.12
CA THR A 304 -12.69 -10.01 12.68
C THR A 304 -13.30 -8.90 13.52
N PRO A 305 -13.88 -7.84 12.91
CA PRO A 305 -14.48 -6.74 13.65
C PRO A 305 -15.53 -7.19 14.69
N ALA A 306 -16.16 -8.34 14.46
CA ALA A 306 -17.20 -8.94 15.33
C ALA A 306 -16.67 -9.96 16.35
N ALA A 307 -15.37 -10.00 16.62
CA ALA A 307 -14.75 -10.93 17.56
C ALA A 307 -15.43 -10.88 18.95
N SER A 308 -16.09 -11.96 19.35
CA SER A 308 -16.95 -12.00 20.54
C SER A 308 -16.21 -11.74 21.85
N TYR A 309 -14.94 -12.13 21.97
CA TYR A 309 -14.12 -11.85 23.15
C TYR A 309 -13.83 -10.35 23.37
N LEU A 310 -14.06 -9.51 22.35
CA LEU A 310 -13.94 -8.07 22.51
C LEU A 310 -15.13 -7.44 23.23
N PHE A 311 -16.22 -8.18 23.40
CA PHE A 311 -17.51 -7.65 23.80
C PHE A 311 -18.14 -8.47 24.94
N THR A 312 -18.77 -7.79 25.89
CA THR A 312 -19.60 -8.45 26.91
C THR A 312 -21.06 -8.07 26.67
N PRO A 313 -21.97 -9.04 26.44
CA PRO A 313 -23.41 -8.76 26.37
C PRO A 313 -23.90 -8.09 27.66
N VAL A 314 -24.84 -7.15 27.52
CA VAL A 314 -25.46 -6.45 28.65
C VAL A 314 -26.94 -6.78 28.66
N ASP A 315 -27.40 -7.35 29.77
CA ASP A 315 -28.82 -7.59 30.00
C ASP A 315 -29.50 -6.28 30.44
N ASP A 316 -30.65 -5.98 29.82
CA ASP A 316 -31.48 -4.81 30.11
C ASP A 316 -32.93 -5.23 30.45
N PRO A 317 -33.16 -5.88 31.60
CA PRO A 317 -34.47 -6.44 31.95
C PRO A 317 -35.53 -5.35 32.14
N GLU A 318 -35.14 -4.17 32.64
CA GLU A 318 -36.01 -3.01 32.85
C GLU A 318 -36.22 -2.17 31.57
N GLN A 319 -35.60 -2.57 30.46
CA GLN A 319 -35.74 -1.92 29.16
C GLN A 319 -35.33 -0.44 29.15
N VAL A 320 -34.43 -0.03 30.04
CA VAL A 320 -34.01 1.38 30.21
C VAL A 320 -33.26 1.88 28.98
N TRP A 321 -32.62 0.98 28.21
CA TRP A 321 -31.91 1.32 26.98
C TRP A 321 -32.81 1.28 25.73
N GLN A 322 -34.03 0.72 25.81
CA GLN A 322 -34.90 0.56 24.64
C GLN A 322 -35.18 1.86 23.88
N PRO A 323 -35.51 3.01 24.53
CA PRO A 323 -35.79 4.25 23.80
C PRO A 323 -34.58 4.73 22.95
N LEU A 324 -33.37 4.57 23.48
CA LEU A 324 -32.13 4.88 22.77
C LEU A 324 -31.88 3.89 21.63
N ILE A 325 -32.06 2.59 21.88
CA ILE A 325 -31.91 1.53 20.89
C ILE A 325 -32.87 1.73 19.71
N GLU A 326 -34.14 2.05 19.97
CA GLU A 326 -35.14 2.29 18.94
C GLU A 326 -34.82 3.54 18.11
N THR A 327 -34.35 4.61 18.77
CA THR A 327 -33.91 5.83 18.08
C THR A 327 -32.73 5.55 17.15
N CYS A 328 -31.73 4.78 17.61
CA CYS A 328 -30.62 4.35 16.77
C CYS A 328 -31.07 3.39 15.64
N ARG A 329 -32.06 2.53 15.88
CA ARG A 329 -32.60 1.62 14.87
C ARG A 329 -33.34 2.38 13.77
N ALA A 330 -33.98 3.50 14.09
CA ALA A 330 -34.64 4.37 13.12
C ALA A 330 -33.66 4.99 12.10
N GLU A 331 -32.37 5.10 12.44
CA GLU A 331 -31.30 5.51 11.52
C GLU A 331 -30.90 4.40 10.52
N GLY A 332 -31.53 3.22 10.57
CA GLY A 332 -31.41 2.17 9.57
C GLY A 332 -30.36 1.09 9.85
N PHE A 333 -29.90 0.97 11.10
CA PHE A 333 -28.94 -0.05 11.53
C PHE A 333 -29.58 -1.06 12.49
N PRO A 334 -29.26 -2.37 12.38
CA PRO A 334 -29.39 -3.28 13.50
C PRO A 334 -28.56 -2.78 14.69
N VAL A 335 -29.12 -2.86 15.90
CA VAL A 335 -28.49 -2.31 17.12
C VAL A 335 -28.31 -3.39 18.16
N ARG A 336 -27.12 -3.42 18.80
CA ARG A 336 -26.79 -4.30 19.93
C ARG A 336 -26.26 -3.50 21.11
N LEU A 337 -26.68 -3.86 22.32
CA LEU A 337 -26.17 -3.30 23.56
C LEU A 337 -25.05 -4.19 24.10
N LEU A 338 -23.87 -3.62 24.30
CA LEU A 338 -22.67 -4.32 24.76
C LEU A 338 -21.91 -3.48 25.77
N ALA A 339 -20.96 -4.12 26.46
CA ALA A 339 -19.93 -3.47 27.25
C ALA A 339 -18.56 -3.80 26.64
N TYR A 340 -17.76 -2.77 26.35
CA TYR A 340 -16.42 -2.91 25.79
C TYR A 340 -15.50 -1.73 26.15
N GLU A 341 -14.19 -1.96 25.97
CA GLU A 341 -13.14 -0.94 26.14
C GLU A 341 -12.70 -0.39 24.77
N PRO A 342 -12.24 0.88 24.69
CA PRO A 342 -12.16 1.83 25.79
C PRO A 342 -13.53 2.43 26.11
N GLU A 343 -13.79 2.71 27.39
CA GLU A 343 -15.05 3.31 27.87
C GLU A 343 -15.44 4.60 27.12
N HIS A 344 -14.47 5.36 26.61
CA HIS A 344 -14.70 6.61 25.88
C HIS A 344 -15.28 6.43 24.47
N LEU A 345 -15.28 5.22 23.90
CA LEU A 345 -15.98 4.94 22.63
C LEU A 345 -17.47 4.67 22.91
N PRO A 346 -18.39 5.59 22.54
CA PRO A 346 -19.81 5.45 22.87
C PRO A 346 -20.51 4.42 21.99
N MET A 347 -20.15 4.35 20.72
CA MET A 347 -20.75 3.47 19.73
C MET A 347 -19.70 3.07 18.70
N ILE A 348 -19.82 1.85 18.17
CA ILE A 348 -19.02 1.37 17.04
C ILE A 348 -19.93 0.69 16.02
N LEU A 349 -19.67 0.90 14.73
CA LEU A 349 -20.43 0.27 13.65
C LEU A 349 -19.56 -0.80 12.99
N LEU A 350 -19.89 -2.07 13.22
CA LEU A 350 -19.10 -3.20 12.74
C LEU A 350 -19.79 -3.89 11.57
N TYR A 351 -19.04 -4.14 10.50
CA TYR A 351 -19.53 -4.84 9.32
C TYR A 351 -19.18 -6.32 9.39
N PRO A 352 -20.02 -7.21 8.83
CA PRO A 352 -19.69 -8.62 8.74
C PRO A 352 -18.49 -8.82 7.78
N PRO A 353 -17.69 -9.88 7.98
CA PRO A 353 -16.57 -10.18 7.10
C PRO A 353 -17.01 -10.25 5.62
N GLY A 354 -16.28 -9.57 4.73
CA GLY A 354 -16.57 -9.55 3.29
C GLY A 354 -17.74 -8.65 2.86
N ALA A 355 -18.39 -7.93 3.78
CA ALA A 355 -19.46 -6.97 3.45
C ALA A 355 -19.03 -5.94 2.41
N GLU A 356 -17.81 -5.40 2.54
CA GLU A 356 -17.30 -4.36 1.66
C GLU A 356 -17.02 -4.90 0.24
N ARG A 357 -16.43 -6.09 0.13
CA ARG A 357 -16.28 -6.79 -1.16
C ARG A 357 -17.65 -6.99 -1.83
N LEU A 358 -18.66 -7.35 -1.05
CA LEU A 358 -20.02 -7.53 -1.54
C LEU A 358 -20.64 -6.20 -2.03
N ARG A 359 -20.52 -5.12 -1.24
CA ARG A 359 -21.00 -3.78 -1.60
C ARG A 359 -20.32 -3.23 -2.84
N ARG A 360 -18.99 -3.33 -2.95
CA ARG A 360 -18.23 -2.88 -4.13
C ARG A 360 -18.63 -3.65 -5.38
N ALA A 361 -18.82 -4.97 -5.25
CA ALA A 361 -19.32 -5.80 -6.33
C ALA A 361 -20.75 -5.39 -6.76
N GLN A 362 -21.66 -5.15 -5.81
CA GLN A 362 -23.02 -4.67 -6.08
C GLN A 362 -23.00 -3.29 -6.76
N LYS A 363 -22.27 -2.31 -6.22
CA LYS A 363 -22.15 -0.96 -6.80
C LYS A 363 -21.59 -1.00 -8.22
N SER A 364 -20.52 -1.76 -8.44
CA SER A 364 -19.91 -1.92 -9.78
C SER A 364 -20.84 -2.63 -10.77
N MET A 365 -21.70 -3.55 -10.28
CA MET A 365 -22.73 -4.20 -11.09
C MET A 365 -23.83 -3.22 -11.51
N THR A 366 -24.29 -2.36 -10.60
CA THR A 366 -25.32 -1.33 -10.84
C THR A 366 -24.81 -0.24 -11.78
N GLU A 367 -23.56 0.20 -11.61
CA GLU A 367 -22.91 1.19 -12.48
C GLU A 367 -22.47 0.60 -13.84
N GLY A 368 -22.70 -0.69 -14.10
CA GLY A 368 -22.37 -1.33 -15.37
C GLY A 368 -20.87 -1.48 -15.64
N ARG A 369 -20.01 -1.40 -14.62
CA ARG A 369 -18.54 -1.48 -14.76
C ARG A 369 -18.04 -2.86 -15.20
N PHE A 370 -18.80 -3.92 -14.96
CA PHE A 370 -18.46 -5.27 -15.42
C PHE A 370 -19.09 -5.59 -16.78
N ALA A 371 -18.26 -6.01 -17.73
CA ALA A 371 -18.67 -6.43 -19.07
C ALA A 371 -18.57 -7.96 -19.26
N GLY A 372 -19.42 -8.50 -20.15
CA GLY A 372 -19.29 -9.86 -20.66
C GLY A 372 -19.27 -10.97 -19.60
N PRO A 373 -18.39 -11.99 -19.72
CA PRO A 373 -18.32 -13.14 -18.81
C PRO A 373 -18.09 -12.76 -17.34
N ILE A 374 -17.34 -11.70 -17.06
CA ILE A 374 -17.07 -11.23 -15.69
C ILE A 374 -18.35 -10.82 -14.98
N ARG A 375 -19.27 -10.14 -15.69
CA ARG A 375 -20.58 -9.75 -15.14
C ARG A 375 -21.39 -10.97 -14.68
N SER A 376 -21.36 -12.06 -15.46
CA SER A 376 -22.04 -13.31 -15.07
C SER A 376 -21.39 -13.93 -13.84
N LEU A 377 -20.05 -13.98 -13.77
CA LEU A 377 -19.33 -14.55 -12.64
C LEU A 377 -19.61 -13.77 -11.34
N VAL A 378 -19.55 -12.44 -11.40
CA VAL A 378 -19.86 -11.57 -10.26
C VAL A 378 -21.32 -11.73 -9.84
N ARG A 379 -22.28 -11.78 -10.78
CA ARG A 379 -23.69 -12.04 -10.46
C ARG A 379 -23.88 -13.38 -9.78
N THR A 380 -23.23 -14.44 -10.25
CA THR A 380 -23.28 -15.76 -9.61
C THR A 380 -22.68 -15.73 -8.20
N TYR A 381 -21.57 -15.02 -8.00
CA TYR A 381 -20.97 -14.80 -6.68
C TYR A 381 -21.93 -14.07 -5.72
N LEU A 382 -22.54 -12.97 -6.16
CA LEU A 382 -23.51 -12.19 -5.37
C LEU A 382 -24.73 -13.04 -4.98
N ASN A 383 -25.27 -13.81 -5.92
CA ASN A 383 -26.43 -14.67 -5.66
C ASN A 383 -26.14 -15.81 -4.66
N ARG A 384 -24.90 -16.30 -4.62
CA ARG A 384 -24.49 -17.37 -3.68
C ARG A 384 -24.34 -16.87 -2.25
N GLN A 385 -24.11 -15.58 -2.05
CA GLN A 385 -23.78 -15.04 -0.73
C GLN A 385 -25.00 -14.84 0.18
N GLN A 386 -26.26 -14.81 -0.31
CA GLN A 386 -27.51 -14.69 0.47
C GLN A 386 -27.37 -13.99 1.85
N VAL A 387 -26.73 -12.81 1.89
CA VAL A 387 -26.62 -12.02 3.13
C VAL A 387 -27.79 -11.05 3.16
N ASP A 388 -28.50 -11.00 4.28
CA ASP A 388 -29.54 -10.01 4.53
C ASP A 388 -28.99 -8.59 4.30
N GLU A 389 -29.66 -7.79 3.45
CA GLU A 389 -29.23 -6.43 3.11
C GLU A 389 -29.08 -5.54 4.35
N SER A 390 -29.87 -5.78 5.40
CA SER A 390 -29.76 -5.07 6.67
C SER A 390 -28.48 -5.41 7.45
N VAL A 391 -27.98 -6.63 7.31
CA VAL A 391 -26.74 -7.10 7.95
C VAL A 391 -25.52 -6.64 7.16
N ILE A 392 -25.63 -6.52 5.83
CA ILE A 392 -24.61 -5.88 4.97
C ILE A 392 -24.40 -4.42 5.40
N LYS A 393 -25.44 -3.71 5.88
CA LYS A 393 -25.36 -2.32 6.39
C LYS A 393 -24.57 -2.17 7.70
N GLY A 394 -24.12 -3.26 8.31
CA GLY A 394 -23.36 -3.25 9.55
C GLY A 394 -24.25 -3.17 10.78
N VAL A 395 -23.73 -3.64 11.91
CA VAL A 395 -24.43 -3.65 13.19
C VAL A 395 -23.83 -2.57 14.08
N LEU A 396 -24.68 -1.65 14.56
CA LEU A 396 -24.29 -0.61 15.50
C LEU A 396 -24.28 -1.19 16.91
N HIS A 397 -23.15 -1.11 17.57
CA HIS A 397 -22.96 -1.58 18.94
C HIS A 397 -22.85 -0.38 19.88
N LEU A 398 -23.71 -0.34 20.89
CA LEU A 398 -23.77 0.70 21.91
C LEU A 398 -22.93 0.25 23.10
N ASN A 399 -22.07 1.13 23.61
CA ASN A 399 -21.26 0.87 24.80
C ASN A 399 -21.99 1.29 26.08
N ALA A 400 -22.59 0.33 26.79
CA ALA A 400 -23.25 0.58 28.07
C ALA A 400 -22.30 1.12 29.15
N ARG A 401 -20.98 0.94 28.98
CA ARG A 401 -19.97 1.49 29.89
C ARG A 401 -19.76 2.99 29.67
N ASN A 402 -20.09 3.54 28.50
CA ASN A 402 -19.79 4.94 28.18
C ASN A 402 -20.64 5.94 29.01
N PRO A 403 -20.01 6.90 29.73
CA PRO A 403 -20.73 7.87 30.57
C PRO A 403 -21.63 8.82 29.77
N LEU A 404 -21.21 9.25 28.59
CA LEU A 404 -22.00 10.14 27.73
C LEU A 404 -23.25 9.42 27.25
N LEU A 405 -23.12 8.16 26.81
CA LEU A 405 -24.23 7.35 26.36
C LEU A 405 -25.26 7.10 27.47
N ARG A 406 -24.80 6.84 28.71
CA ARG A 406 -25.68 6.75 29.88
C ARG A 406 -26.44 8.06 30.14
N ARG A 407 -25.75 9.20 30.04
CA ARG A 407 -26.39 10.51 30.23
C ARG A 407 -27.41 10.84 29.13
N VAL A 408 -27.13 10.47 27.88
CA VAL A 408 -28.08 10.59 26.76
C VAL A 408 -29.30 9.68 26.97
N ARG A 409 -29.10 8.45 27.45
CA ARG A 409 -30.21 7.55 27.85
C ARG A 409 -31.08 8.20 28.93
N ASP A 410 -30.47 8.75 29.98
CA ASP A 410 -31.18 9.31 31.14
C ASP A 410 -31.93 10.62 30.83
N LEU A 411 -31.49 11.37 29.80
CA LEU A 411 -32.22 12.53 29.29
C LEU A 411 -33.62 12.17 28.76
N GLY A 412 -33.76 10.98 28.17
CA GLY A 412 -35.00 10.47 27.61
C GLY A 412 -35.41 11.14 26.29
N THR A 413 -36.30 10.48 25.54
CA THR A 413 -36.71 10.88 24.18
C THR A 413 -37.47 12.21 24.10
N SER A 414 -38.02 12.67 25.22
CA SER A 414 -38.77 13.93 25.30
C SER A 414 -37.88 15.16 25.40
N HIS A 415 -36.59 15.00 25.73
CA HIS A 415 -35.67 16.12 25.83
C HIS A 415 -35.31 16.67 24.44
N PRO A 416 -35.33 18.00 24.20
CA PRO A 416 -35.04 18.57 22.89
C PRO A 416 -33.67 18.15 22.33
N ASP A 417 -32.67 18.06 23.21
CA ASP A 417 -31.29 17.69 22.84
C ASP A 417 -31.08 16.20 22.58
N PHE A 418 -32.04 15.33 22.95
CA PHE A 418 -31.86 13.88 22.86
C PHE A 418 -31.58 13.43 21.43
N ARG A 419 -32.43 13.81 20.47
CA ARG A 419 -32.27 13.42 19.07
C ARG A 419 -31.00 14.00 18.42
N PRO A 420 -30.67 15.29 18.57
CA PRO A 420 -29.40 15.84 18.08
C PRO A 420 -28.18 15.09 18.62
N LEU A 421 -28.13 14.79 19.93
CA LEU A 421 -27.02 14.06 20.54
C LEU A 421 -26.89 12.64 19.97
N VAL A 422 -28.00 11.90 19.85
CA VAL A 422 -27.99 10.55 19.26
C VAL A 422 -27.53 10.59 17.81
N SER A 423 -28.01 11.55 17.01
CA SER A 423 -27.60 11.74 15.62
C SER A 423 -26.08 11.94 15.48
N ILE A 424 -25.48 12.79 16.33
CA ILE A 424 -24.03 13.00 16.35
C ILE A 424 -23.29 11.71 16.68
N LEU A 425 -23.74 10.97 17.71
CA LEU A 425 -23.08 9.73 18.14
C LEU A 425 -23.13 8.64 17.06
N VAL A 426 -24.28 8.44 16.42
CA VAL A 426 -24.45 7.48 15.32
C VAL A 426 -23.58 7.89 14.13
N THR A 427 -23.58 9.18 13.77
CA THR A 427 -22.81 9.69 12.63
C THR A 427 -21.30 9.57 12.87
N ASN A 428 -20.84 9.84 14.08
CA ASN A 428 -19.45 9.61 14.47
C ASN A 428 -19.07 8.12 14.40
N ALA A 429 -19.95 7.21 14.84
CA ALA A 429 -19.70 5.78 14.73
C ALA A 429 -19.61 5.33 13.26
N ARG A 430 -20.43 5.90 12.38
CA ARG A 430 -20.37 5.67 10.93
C ARG A 430 -19.04 6.16 10.35
N MET A 431 -18.66 7.41 10.63
CA MET A 431 -17.39 7.98 10.17
C MET A 431 -16.19 7.17 10.68
N PHE A 432 -16.19 6.79 11.97
CA PHE A 432 -15.12 6.02 12.59
C PHE A 432 -15.00 4.60 12.02
N ALA A 433 -16.09 4.03 11.50
CA ALA A 433 -16.03 2.74 10.81
C ALA A 433 -15.13 2.76 9.59
N GLY A 434 -14.95 3.93 8.96
CA GLY A 434 -13.97 4.16 7.89
C GLY A 434 -14.18 3.34 6.60
N GLN A 435 -15.06 2.34 6.63
CA GLN A 435 -15.40 1.50 5.49
C GLN A 435 -16.51 2.14 4.66
N GLY A 436 -16.27 2.30 3.36
CA GLY A 436 -17.32 2.51 2.37
C GLY A 436 -17.99 3.89 2.36
N LEU A 437 -17.52 4.87 3.15
CA LEU A 437 -17.96 6.26 3.02
C LEU A 437 -17.38 6.86 1.75
N SER A 438 -18.22 7.12 0.76
CA SER A 438 -17.82 7.94 -0.37
C SER A 438 -17.56 9.38 0.10
N ALA A 439 -16.90 10.19 -0.73
CA ALA A 439 -16.75 11.62 -0.44
C ALA A 439 -18.11 12.31 -0.19
N GLN A 440 -19.15 11.90 -0.92
CA GLN A 440 -20.52 12.39 -0.74
C GLN A 440 -21.10 11.96 0.61
N ASP A 441 -20.94 10.69 1.00
CA ASP A 441 -21.45 10.21 2.29
C ASP A 441 -20.73 10.88 3.47
N THR A 442 -19.42 11.15 3.32
CA THR A 442 -18.65 11.89 4.30
C THR A 442 -19.16 13.33 4.45
N ILE A 443 -19.45 14.03 3.34
CA ILE A 443 -20.05 15.37 3.36
C ILE A 443 -21.41 15.34 4.05
N ALA A 444 -22.29 14.40 3.69
CA ALA A 444 -23.60 14.25 4.31
C ALA A 444 -23.50 13.98 5.83
N CYS A 445 -22.51 13.21 6.26
CA CYS A 445 -22.24 13.00 7.69
C CYS A 445 -21.80 14.31 8.38
N PHE A 446 -20.95 15.13 7.75
CA PHE A 446 -20.59 16.44 8.29
C PHE A 446 -21.78 17.40 8.36
N GLU A 447 -22.63 17.45 7.33
CA GLU A 447 -23.87 18.24 7.34
C GLU A 447 -24.81 17.79 8.46
N GLN A 448 -24.99 16.49 8.65
CA GLN A 448 -25.81 15.92 9.72
C GLN A 448 -25.27 16.30 11.11
N ILE A 449 -23.95 16.22 11.32
CA ILE A 449 -23.31 16.64 12.58
C ILE A 449 -23.47 18.15 12.81
N ASN A 450 -23.21 18.97 11.79
CA ASN A 450 -23.31 20.43 11.89
C ASN A 450 -24.74 20.89 12.20
N ASN A 451 -25.74 20.29 11.56
CA ASN A 451 -27.15 20.58 11.83
C ASN A 451 -27.56 20.20 13.25
N ALA A 452 -27.06 19.07 13.76
CA ALA A 452 -27.31 18.65 15.14
C ALA A 452 -26.62 19.58 16.16
N LEU A 453 -25.36 19.97 15.90
CA LEU A 453 -24.62 20.90 16.76
C LEU A 453 -25.24 22.30 16.77
N ALA A 454 -25.71 22.80 15.63
CA ALA A 454 -26.38 24.10 15.56
C ALA A 454 -27.65 24.13 16.42
N ARG A 455 -28.47 23.07 16.36
CA ARG A 455 -29.65 22.92 17.22
C ARG A 455 -29.28 22.91 18.70
N LEU A 456 -28.22 22.19 19.08
CA LEU A 456 -27.72 22.15 20.47
C LEU A 456 -27.18 23.51 20.94
N ALA A 457 -26.56 24.27 20.04
CA ALA A 457 -26.02 25.59 20.33
C ALA A 457 -27.11 26.69 20.33
N GLY A 458 -28.37 26.36 20.03
CA GLY A 458 -29.43 27.36 19.82
C GLY A 458 -29.12 28.29 18.64
N ILE A 459 -28.24 27.87 17.74
CA ILE A 459 -27.99 28.56 16.48
C ILE A 459 -29.14 28.12 15.58
N ASP A 460 -30.07 29.03 15.32
CA ASP A 460 -30.96 28.90 14.19
C ASP A 460 -30.06 28.66 12.98
N THR A 461 -29.99 27.43 12.47
CA THR A 461 -29.45 27.19 11.14
C THR A 461 -30.28 28.08 10.23
N PRO A 462 -29.72 29.12 9.59
CA PRO A 462 -30.42 29.73 8.49
C PRO A 462 -30.66 28.58 7.52
N THR A 463 -31.93 28.26 7.26
CA THR A 463 -32.32 27.66 5.99
C THR A 463 -31.55 28.44 4.92
N GLN A 464 -30.73 27.74 4.15
CA GLN A 464 -29.86 28.36 3.18
C GLN A 464 -30.65 29.36 2.33
N ASP A 465 -30.10 30.57 2.31
CA ASP A 465 -30.50 31.76 1.58
C ASP A 465 -31.85 32.38 1.96
N GLY A 466 -31.89 33.72 1.97
CA GLY A 466 -33.10 34.54 2.07
C GLY A 466 -33.97 34.42 0.82
N HIS A 467 -34.21 33.18 0.39
CA HIS A 467 -34.93 32.79 -0.80
C HIS A 467 -36.28 32.22 -0.40
N THR A 468 -37.33 32.86 -0.90
CA THR A 468 -38.70 32.51 -0.51
C THR A 468 -39.00 31.09 -1.00
N ALA A 469 -39.28 30.17 -0.08
CA ALA A 469 -39.60 28.77 -0.42
C ALA A 469 -40.83 28.71 -1.33
N LEU A 470 -40.72 28.02 -2.46
CA LEU A 470 -41.80 27.91 -3.43
C LEU A 470 -42.82 26.87 -2.96
N THR A 471 -43.98 27.33 -2.47
CA THR A 471 -45.02 26.43 -1.96
C THR A 471 -46.13 26.19 -2.99
N VAL A 472 -46.76 25.01 -2.91
CA VAL A 472 -47.89 24.65 -3.79
C VAL A 472 -49.05 25.65 -3.62
N SER A 473 -49.31 26.12 -2.40
CA SER A 473 -50.35 27.12 -2.11
C SER A 473 -50.12 28.44 -2.84
N MET A 474 -48.88 28.94 -2.86
CA MET A 474 -48.53 30.17 -3.57
C MET A 474 -48.86 30.09 -5.07
N LEU A 475 -48.55 28.96 -5.70
CA LEU A 475 -48.79 28.75 -7.13
C LEU A 475 -50.28 28.52 -7.44
N THR A 476 -51.02 27.85 -6.55
CA THR A 476 -52.47 27.68 -6.72
C THR A 476 -53.23 28.98 -6.55
N ASP A 477 -52.78 29.89 -5.68
CA ASP A 477 -53.38 31.22 -5.48
C ASP A 477 -53.22 32.13 -6.71
N ILE A 478 -52.23 31.85 -7.56
CA ILE A 478 -51.99 32.54 -8.84
C ILE A 478 -52.80 31.88 -9.99
N GLY A 479 -53.55 30.82 -9.69
CA GLY A 479 -54.44 30.14 -10.64
C GLY A 479 -53.82 28.94 -11.33
N LEU A 480 -52.70 28.41 -10.84
CA LEU A 480 -52.11 27.17 -11.35
C LEU A 480 -52.81 25.93 -10.76
N HIS A 481 -53.05 24.90 -11.58
CA HIS A 481 -53.66 23.65 -11.10
C HIS A 481 -52.77 22.97 -10.04
N PRO A 482 -53.31 22.40 -8.94
CA PRO A 482 -52.54 21.85 -7.82
C PRO A 482 -51.49 20.80 -8.22
N GLU A 483 -51.81 19.92 -9.17
CA GLU A 483 -50.84 18.94 -9.66
C GLU A 483 -49.68 19.57 -10.46
N ALA A 484 -49.95 20.67 -11.18
CA ALA A 484 -48.90 21.39 -11.90
C ALA A 484 -48.02 22.19 -10.93
N ALA A 485 -48.62 22.77 -9.89
CA ALA A 485 -47.91 23.43 -8.80
C ALA A 485 -46.99 22.46 -8.04
N ALA A 486 -47.47 21.26 -7.70
CA ALA A 486 -46.65 20.24 -7.04
C ALA A 486 -45.45 19.79 -7.90
N ARG A 487 -45.64 19.63 -9.22
CA ARG A 487 -44.53 19.32 -10.14
C ARG A 487 -43.50 20.45 -10.22
N LEU A 488 -43.94 21.70 -10.21
CA LEU A 488 -43.03 22.85 -10.21
C LEU A 488 -42.24 22.97 -8.90
N CYS A 489 -42.89 22.83 -7.75
CA CYS A 489 -42.21 22.82 -6.44
C CYS A 489 -41.20 21.66 -6.29
N ALA A 490 -41.43 20.53 -6.95
CA ALA A 490 -40.48 19.42 -6.98
C ALA A 490 -39.26 19.67 -7.88
N ILE A 491 -39.32 20.66 -8.79
CA ILE A 491 -38.24 21.02 -9.72
C ILE A 491 -37.50 22.27 -9.24
N CYS A 492 -38.21 23.23 -8.67
CA CYS A 492 -37.70 24.49 -8.15
C CYS A 492 -38.13 24.61 -6.68
N GLU A 493 -37.17 24.57 -5.75
CA GLU A 493 -37.45 24.63 -4.30
C GLU A 493 -37.69 26.06 -3.80
N THR A 494 -37.24 27.08 -4.56
CA THR A 494 -37.35 28.51 -4.20
C THR A 494 -37.95 29.36 -5.34
N VAL A 495 -38.53 30.51 -4.97
CA VAL A 495 -39.09 31.49 -5.92
C VAL A 495 -37.99 32.03 -6.84
N GLU A 496 -36.79 32.31 -6.33
CA GLU A 496 -35.68 32.81 -7.14
C GLU A 496 -35.15 31.77 -8.12
N ALA A 497 -35.15 30.48 -7.75
CA ALA A 497 -34.81 29.39 -8.66
C ALA A 497 -35.84 29.27 -9.80
N LEU A 498 -37.11 29.57 -9.54
CA LEU A 498 -38.15 29.64 -10.57
C LEU A 498 -37.94 30.84 -11.51
N LEU A 499 -37.65 32.02 -10.96
CA LEU A 499 -37.51 33.27 -11.72
C LEU A 499 -36.23 33.33 -12.57
N SER A 500 -35.17 32.62 -12.17
CA SER A 500 -33.90 32.53 -12.90
C SER A 500 -33.82 31.35 -13.88
N ALA A 501 -34.82 30.45 -13.89
CA ALA A 501 -34.83 29.29 -14.75
C ALA A 501 -35.14 29.62 -16.22
N ASN A 502 -34.60 28.81 -17.14
CA ASN A 502 -35.00 28.86 -18.55
C ASN A 502 -36.44 28.34 -18.71
N LEU A 503 -37.38 29.27 -18.95
CA LEU A 503 -38.82 28.99 -19.01
C LEU A 503 -39.20 27.92 -20.03
N GLN A 504 -38.48 27.83 -21.16
CA GLN A 504 -38.79 26.86 -22.21
C GLN A 504 -38.47 25.42 -21.77
N ALA A 505 -37.29 25.23 -21.17
CA ALA A 505 -36.87 23.93 -20.65
C ALA A 505 -37.67 23.51 -19.40
N LEU A 506 -38.05 24.49 -18.57
CA LEU A 506 -38.85 24.25 -17.38
C LEU A 506 -40.29 23.85 -17.74
N ALA A 507 -40.88 24.49 -18.75
CA ALA A 507 -42.22 24.18 -19.25
C ALA A 507 -42.36 22.73 -19.73
N GLU A 508 -41.37 22.22 -20.45
CA GLU A 508 -41.34 20.82 -20.91
C GLU A 508 -41.24 19.84 -19.74
N ARG A 509 -40.34 20.11 -18.77
CA ARG A 509 -40.12 19.23 -17.61
C ARG A 509 -41.31 19.22 -16.64
N ALA A 510 -41.91 20.38 -16.39
CA ALA A 510 -43.06 20.51 -15.50
C ALA A 510 -44.40 20.15 -16.18
N ARG A 511 -44.41 20.01 -17.52
CA ARG A 511 -45.60 19.84 -18.36
C ARG A 511 -46.62 20.96 -18.13
N VAL A 512 -46.15 22.20 -18.17
CA VAL A 512 -46.96 23.43 -18.02
C VAL A 512 -46.72 24.30 -19.25
N SER A 513 -47.77 24.98 -19.73
CA SER A 513 -47.63 25.89 -20.89
C SER A 513 -46.59 26.99 -20.60
N PRO A 514 -45.67 27.29 -21.53
CA PRO A 514 -44.72 28.39 -21.37
C PRO A 514 -45.38 29.74 -21.08
N LEU A 515 -46.57 29.97 -21.64
CA LEU A 515 -47.34 31.20 -21.42
C LEU A 515 -47.81 31.29 -19.95
N MET A 516 -48.31 30.19 -19.39
CA MET A 516 -48.75 30.13 -17.98
C MET A 516 -47.57 30.29 -17.02
N LEU A 517 -46.42 29.70 -17.34
CA LEU A 517 -45.19 29.83 -16.55
C LEU A 517 -44.67 31.28 -16.54
N ALA A 518 -44.75 31.99 -17.67
CA ALA A 518 -44.40 33.40 -17.74
C ALA A 518 -45.34 34.27 -16.89
N THR A 519 -46.66 34.00 -16.93
CA THR A 519 -47.65 34.71 -16.09
C THR A 519 -47.39 34.49 -14.60
N VAL A 520 -47.10 33.25 -14.19
CA VAL A 520 -46.75 32.92 -12.79
C VAL A 520 -45.49 33.67 -12.34
N CYS A 521 -44.46 33.74 -13.18
CA CYS A 521 -43.23 34.45 -12.85
C CYS A 521 -43.44 35.97 -12.70
N GLU A 522 -44.27 36.58 -13.56
CA GLU A 522 -44.60 38.01 -13.46
C GLU A 522 -45.43 38.34 -12.22
N GLU A 523 -46.42 37.52 -11.88
CA GLU A 523 -47.23 37.69 -10.66
C GLU A 523 -46.38 37.54 -9.38
N LEU A 524 -45.42 36.60 -9.36
CA LEU A 524 -44.50 36.45 -8.23
C LEU A 524 -43.57 37.65 -8.07
N LYS A 525 -43.05 38.23 -9.17
CA LYS A 525 -42.23 39.46 -9.12
C LYS A 525 -43.02 40.67 -8.62
N GLN A 526 -44.31 40.78 -8.98
CA GLN A 526 -45.15 41.89 -8.52
C GLN A 526 -45.47 41.81 -7.03
N ARG A 527 -45.64 40.59 -6.48
CA ARG A 527 -45.84 40.38 -5.04
C ARG A 527 -44.59 40.72 -4.23
N ASP A 528 -43.41 40.33 -4.72
CA ASP A 528 -42.13 40.61 -4.07
C ASP A 528 -41.87 42.13 -3.93
N ASN A 529 -42.14 42.89 -5.00
CA ASN A 529 -42.03 44.36 -4.99
C ASN A 529 -43.06 45.07 -4.07
N GLN A 530 -44.21 44.45 -3.78
CA GLN A 530 -45.23 45.02 -2.88
C GLN A 530 -44.91 44.79 -1.40
N ASP A 531 -44.15 43.74 -1.07
CA ASP A 531 -43.73 43.43 0.30
C ASP A 531 -42.48 44.23 0.72
N GLU A 532 -41.61 44.62 -0.22
CA GLU A 532 -40.50 45.55 0.06
C GLU A 532 -40.98 46.97 0.40
N ALA A 533 -42.09 47.45 -0.20
CA ALA A 533 -42.63 48.79 0.01
C ALA A 533 -43.31 49.03 1.38
N LYS A 534 -43.40 47.99 2.25
CA LYS A 534 -44.07 48.05 3.57
C LYS A 534 -43.12 48.06 4.78
N ARG A 535 -41.79 48.10 4.57
CA ARG A 535 -40.84 48.21 5.70
C ARG A 535 -40.75 49.68 6.18
N PRO A 536 -40.90 49.98 7.48
CA PRO A 536 -40.89 51.35 7.98
C PRO A 536 -39.47 51.95 7.99
N GLU A 537 -39.33 53.15 7.43
CA GLU A 537 -38.13 54.00 7.51
C GLU A 537 -38.01 54.61 8.92
N GLY A 538 -36.83 54.47 9.54
CA GLY A 538 -36.49 55.19 10.76
C GLY A 538 -35.05 54.93 11.21
N GLY A 539 -34.26 56.00 11.33
CA GLY A 539 -33.02 55.99 12.10
C GLY A 539 -31.84 56.74 11.47
N GLU A 540 -31.88 58.06 11.63
CA GLU A 540 -30.89 59.11 11.34
C GLU A 540 -29.39 58.74 11.43
N GLU A 541 -28.64 59.28 10.47
CA GLU A 541 -27.18 59.39 10.43
C GLU A 541 -26.64 60.25 11.59
N GLN A 542 -25.66 59.72 12.33
CA GLN A 542 -24.70 60.53 13.07
C GLN A 542 -23.27 60.17 12.66
N GLU A 543 -22.61 61.15 12.05
CA GLU A 543 -21.18 61.21 11.79
C GLU A 543 -20.38 61.08 13.10
N ALA A 544 -19.45 60.14 13.13
CA ALA A 544 -18.29 60.20 14.01
C ALA A 544 -17.04 59.81 13.21
N THR A 545 -16.11 60.75 13.16
CA THR A 545 -14.85 60.80 12.42
C THR A 545 -13.93 59.60 12.70
N PRO A 546 -13.20 59.05 11.70
CA PRO A 546 -12.28 57.94 11.88
C PRO A 546 -10.83 58.40 12.04
N GLN A 547 -10.07 57.74 12.92
CA GLN A 547 -8.60 57.63 12.83
C GLN A 547 -8.09 56.45 13.69
N PRO A 548 -6.91 55.88 13.40
CA PRO A 548 -6.80 54.71 12.52
C PRO A 548 -6.13 53.52 13.22
N ASP A 549 -6.41 52.30 12.77
CA ASP A 549 -5.37 51.26 12.81
C ASP A 549 -5.52 50.29 11.63
N ARG A 550 -4.61 50.44 10.67
CA ARG A 550 -4.46 49.56 9.51
C ARG A 550 -3.52 48.42 9.88
N ARG A 551 -4.04 47.20 9.96
CA ARG A 551 -3.29 46.00 9.54
C ARG A 551 -4.05 45.30 8.43
N THR A 552 -3.72 45.74 7.23
CA THR A 552 -4.15 45.20 5.94
C THR A 552 -3.70 43.75 5.82
N LEU A 553 -4.66 42.84 5.62
CA LEU A 553 -4.42 41.50 5.12
C LEU A 553 -3.87 41.60 3.71
N ILE A 554 -2.67 41.05 3.49
CA ILE A 554 -2.00 41.03 2.19
C ILE A 554 -2.73 40.04 1.28
N SER A 555 -3.06 40.51 0.08
CA SER A 555 -3.62 39.72 -1.02
C SER A 555 -2.63 38.63 -1.46
N LEU A 556 -3.15 37.41 -1.67
CA LEU A 556 -2.44 36.21 -2.16
C LEU A 556 -1.71 36.40 -3.51
N VAL A 557 -1.87 37.56 -4.16
CA VAL A 557 -1.19 37.90 -5.42
C VAL A 557 0.22 38.47 -5.16
N ASP A 558 0.49 39.07 -4.00
CA ASP A 558 1.80 39.65 -3.67
C ASP A 558 2.79 38.64 -3.07
N ALA A 559 2.31 37.52 -2.53
CA ALA A 559 3.16 36.40 -2.07
C ALA A 559 3.85 35.66 -3.24
N ARG A 560 3.22 35.62 -4.42
CA ARG A 560 3.77 34.94 -5.61
C ARG A 560 4.91 35.71 -6.29
N LYS A 561 4.96 37.04 -6.15
CA LYS A 561 6.06 37.86 -6.69
C LYS A 561 7.30 37.91 -5.79
N ALA A 562 7.15 37.59 -4.50
CA ALA A 562 8.28 37.47 -3.57
C ALA A 562 9.03 36.15 -3.72
N GLN A 563 8.37 35.07 -4.16
CA GLN A 563 8.98 33.75 -4.33
C GLN A 563 9.81 33.67 -5.64
N GLN A 564 9.40 34.35 -6.70
CA GLN A 564 10.17 34.44 -7.96
C GLN A 564 11.44 35.29 -7.87
N ARG A 565 11.55 36.22 -6.91
CA ARG A 565 12.79 37.00 -6.68
C ARG A 565 13.81 36.28 -5.82
N HIS A 566 13.38 35.27 -5.05
CA HIS A 566 14.29 34.49 -4.21
C HIS A 566 15.01 33.39 -5.02
N ASP A 567 14.39 32.86 -6.07
CA ASP A 567 15.00 31.86 -6.96
C ASP A 567 16.01 32.45 -7.96
N GLU A 568 16.01 33.78 -8.20
CA GLU A 568 17.01 34.46 -9.03
C GLU A 568 18.27 34.91 -8.26
N GLU A 569 18.20 35.06 -6.93
CA GLU A 569 19.34 35.46 -6.07
C GLU A 569 20.16 34.27 -5.51
N VAL A 570 19.69 33.03 -5.65
CA VAL A 570 20.41 31.83 -5.16
C VAL A 570 21.35 31.24 -6.24
N ASN A 571 21.29 31.72 -7.48
CA ASN A 571 22.06 31.16 -8.61
C ASN A 571 23.29 31.99 -9.04
N THR A 572 23.80 32.85 -8.15
CA THR A 572 25.01 33.67 -8.41
C THR A 572 26.13 33.52 -7.36
N ASP A 573 26.07 32.50 -6.49
CA ASP A 573 27.14 32.18 -5.53
C ASP A 573 27.58 30.70 -5.65
N GLU A 574 27.96 30.26 -6.86
CA GLU A 574 28.90 29.15 -7.09
C GLU A 574 29.80 29.49 -8.30
N GLU A 575 30.91 30.19 -8.02
CA GLU A 575 32.16 30.17 -8.80
C GLU A 575 33.19 29.30 -8.07
#